data_AF-A0A820E6S3-F1
#
_entry.id   AF-A0A820E6S3-F1
#
_cell.length_a   1.000
_cell.length_b   1.000
_cell.length_c   1.000
_cell.angle_alpha   90.00
_cell.angle_beta   90.00
_cell.angle_gamma   90.00
#
_symmetry.space_group_name_H-M   'P 1'
#
loop_
_entity.id
_entity.type
_entity.pdbx_description
1 polymer ?
#
loop_
_entity_poly.entity_id
_entity_poly.type
_entity_poly.pdbx_seq_one_letter_code
_entity_poly.pdbx_strand_id
1 'polypeptide(L)'
;MINSYCFIILFVLPNVLTYDCREICNLTVYISENTSHDNLQWNLIDLLYNRTLTTFPYEHYQYSLSSPSEYFEIDSPILKFRLLELDREQICHKNFFNDHECSLQLQIFTQTSFFILFKLIILDINDWKPYFKDDHIDINIR
;
A
#
# COMPACT_ATOMS: atom_id res chain seq x y z
N MET A 1 51.63 -6.35 43.96
CA MET A 1 50.39 -6.99 43.48
C MET A 1 49.34 -5.91 43.30
N ILE A 2 49.14 -5.44 42.07
CA ILE A 2 48.12 -4.45 41.75
C ILE A 2 47.13 -5.16 40.84
N ASN A 3 45.95 -5.49 41.38
CA ASN A 3 44.86 -6.07 40.60
C ASN A 3 44.25 -4.97 39.73
N SER A 4 44.46 -5.09 38.42
CA SER A 4 43.85 -4.22 37.41
C SER A 4 42.46 -4.76 37.08
N TYR A 5 41.41 -4.04 37.46
CA TYR A 5 40.04 -4.36 37.09
C TYR A 5 39.76 -3.81 35.69
N CYS A 6 39.61 -4.71 34.71
CA CYS A 6 39.16 -4.36 33.37
C CYS A 6 37.62 -4.26 33.38
N PHE A 7 37.09 -3.04 33.47
CA PHE A 7 35.67 -2.77 33.25
C PHE A 7 35.39 -2.73 31.74
N ILE A 8 34.80 -3.80 31.20
CA ILE A 8 34.25 -3.80 29.85
C ILE A 8 32.89 -3.11 29.92
N ILE A 9 32.82 -1.83 29.53
CA ILE A 9 31.57 -1.12 29.34
C ILE A 9 31.03 -1.51 27.97
N LEU A 10 30.07 -2.46 27.96
CA LEU A 10 29.35 -2.86 26.76
C LEU A 10 28.29 -1.78 26.45
N PHE A 11 28.61 -0.86 25.54
CA PHE A 11 27.61 0.06 24.99
C PHE A 11 26.69 -0.70 24.03
N VAL A 12 25.54 -1.15 24.53
CA VAL A 12 24.43 -1.56 23.67
C VAL A 12 23.73 -0.28 23.23
N LEU A 13 24.12 0.26 22.07
CA LEU A 13 23.31 1.28 21.42
C LEU A 13 21.99 0.63 20.99
N PRO A 14 20.83 1.15 21.42
CA PRO A 14 19.57 0.67 20.89
C PRO A 14 19.56 0.99 19.40
N ASN A 15 19.36 -0.04 18.56
CA ASN A 15 19.02 0.14 17.17
C ASN A 15 17.65 0.85 17.10
N VAL A 16 17.67 2.17 17.22
CA VAL A 16 16.52 3.02 16.91
C VAL A 16 16.51 3.17 15.40
N LEU A 17 16.02 2.14 14.71
CA LEU A 17 15.60 2.23 13.32
C LEU A 17 14.28 3.00 13.29
N THR A 18 14.33 4.30 13.54
CA THR A 18 13.29 5.18 13.01
C THR A 18 13.55 5.24 11.52
N TYR A 19 12.84 4.41 10.75
CA TYR A 19 12.75 4.53 9.29
C TYR A 19 12.05 5.85 8.97
N ASP A 20 12.79 6.94 9.10
CA ASP A 20 12.50 8.20 8.45
C ASP A 20 12.57 7.92 6.94
N CYS A 21 11.67 8.51 6.13
CA CYS A 21 11.55 8.25 4.68
C CYS A 21 12.75 8.81 3.89
N ARG A 22 13.97 8.40 4.25
CA ARG A 22 15.25 8.78 3.67
C ARG A 22 15.67 7.82 2.56
N GLU A 23 15.42 6.53 2.75
CA GLU A 23 15.75 5.47 1.79
C GLU A 23 14.54 4.64 1.39
N ILE A 24 13.64 4.33 2.33
CA ILE A 24 12.41 3.58 2.05
C ILE A 24 11.24 4.30 2.70
N CYS A 25 10.16 4.51 1.95
CA CYS A 25 8.93 5.12 2.45
C CYS A 25 7.72 4.23 2.17
N ASN A 26 6.97 3.92 3.22
CA ASN A 26 5.73 3.14 3.09
C ASN A 26 4.55 4.10 3.01
N LEU A 27 3.84 4.07 1.89
CA LEU A 27 2.61 4.84 1.67
C LEU A 27 1.44 3.87 1.59
N THR A 28 0.47 4.04 2.48
CA THR A 28 -0.77 3.28 2.46
C THR A 28 -1.93 4.23 2.20
N VAL A 29 -2.74 3.91 1.20
CA VAL A 29 -3.95 4.65 0.86
C VAL A 29 -5.16 3.72 0.99
N TYR A 30 -6.25 4.24 1.54
CA TYR A 30 -7.53 3.56 1.62
C TYR A 30 -8.49 4.19 0.63
N ILE A 31 -9.21 3.37 -0.11
CA ILE A 31 -10.21 3.84 -1.06
C ILE A 31 -11.38 2.88 -1.07
N SER A 32 -12.60 3.38 -1.18
CA SER A 32 -13.75 2.51 -1.39
C SER A 32 -13.80 2.05 -2.83
N GLU A 33 -14.27 0.82 -3.05
CA GLU A 33 -14.60 0.36 -4.40
C GLU A 33 -15.67 1.25 -5.05
N ASN A 34 -15.87 1.11 -6.36
CA ASN A 34 -16.77 1.95 -7.16
C ASN A 34 -16.46 3.46 -7.10
N THR A 35 -15.27 3.85 -6.60
CA THR A 35 -14.81 5.24 -6.70
C THR A 35 -14.60 5.61 -8.16
N SER A 36 -15.11 6.78 -8.58
CA SER A 36 -14.98 7.29 -9.95
C SER A 36 -13.53 7.29 -10.42
N HIS A 37 -13.30 6.88 -11.67
CA HIS A 37 -11.98 6.79 -12.30
C HIS A 37 -11.17 8.08 -12.18
N ASP A 38 -11.81 9.25 -12.31
CA ASP A 38 -11.15 10.57 -12.22
C ASP A 38 -10.50 10.83 -10.84
N ASN A 39 -10.97 10.12 -9.82
CA ASN A 39 -10.45 10.18 -8.46
C ASN A 39 -9.44 9.07 -8.14
N LEU A 40 -9.20 8.13 -9.05
CA LEU A 40 -8.24 7.03 -8.88
C LEU A 40 -6.83 7.43 -9.28
N GLN A 41 -6.39 8.58 -8.77
CA GLN A 41 -5.08 9.14 -9.03
C GLN A 41 -4.50 9.77 -7.77
N TRP A 42 -3.19 9.64 -7.61
CA TRP A 42 -2.48 10.12 -6.43
C TRP A 42 -1.24 10.89 -6.83
N ASN A 43 -1.13 12.12 -6.31
CA ASN A 43 0.11 12.88 -6.40
C ASN A 43 1.12 12.33 -5.37
N LEU A 44 2.18 11.69 -5.85
CA LEU A 44 3.19 11.09 -4.99
C LEU A 44 3.91 12.12 -4.12
N ILE A 45 4.10 13.35 -4.61
CA ILE A 45 4.75 14.42 -3.83
C ILE A 45 3.89 14.78 -2.61
N ASP A 46 2.59 14.99 -2.82
CA ASP A 46 1.66 15.34 -1.74
C ASP A 46 1.57 14.23 -0.69
N LEU A 47 1.56 12.97 -1.14
CA LEU A 47 1.57 11.82 -0.22
C LEU A 47 2.86 11.75 0.60
N LEU A 48 4.01 11.97 -0.01
CA LEU A 48 5.30 11.98 0.69
C LEU A 48 5.42 13.16 1.66
N TYR A 49 4.95 14.35 1.26
CA TYR A 49 4.93 15.53 2.10
C TYR A 49 4.04 15.32 3.33
N ASN A 50 2.81 14.83 3.14
CA ASN A 50 1.89 14.52 4.23
C ASN A 50 2.43 13.45 5.17
N ARG A 51 3.20 12.49 4.64
CA ARG A 51 3.78 11.41 5.45
C ARG A 51 4.97 11.87 6.30
N THR A 52 5.84 12.69 5.73
CA THR A 52 7.11 13.06 6.36
C THR A 52 7.02 14.36 7.16
N LEU A 53 6.07 15.24 6.83
CA LEU A 53 5.99 16.61 7.35
C LEU A 53 7.30 17.39 7.14
N THR A 54 8.07 17.01 6.11
CA THR A 54 9.37 17.60 5.78
C THR A 54 9.29 18.42 4.51
N THR A 55 10.18 19.40 4.38
CA THR A 55 10.40 20.17 3.15
C THR A 55 11.42 19.51 2.23
N PHE A 56 11.52 18.17 2.24
CA PHE A 56 12.39 17.47 1.30
C PHE A 56 11.95 17.77 -0.15
N PRO A 57 12.88 18.05 -1.08
CA PRO A 57 12.55 18.51 -2.43
C PRO A 57 12.16 17.34 -3.35
N TYR A 58 11.07 16.65 -3.00
CA TYR A 58 10.53 15.51 -3.77
C TYR A 58 10.14 15.90 -5.20
N GLU A 59 9.87 17.18 -5.45
CA GLU A 59 9.53 17.76 -6.76
C GLU A 59 10.56 17.50 -7.87
N HIS A 60 11.82 17.26 -7.51
CA HIS A 60 12.89 16.99 -8.46
C HIS A 60 13.07 15.50 -8.76
N TYR A 61 12.31 14.62 -8.10
CA TYR A 61 12.43 13.19 -8.31
C TYR A 61 11.66 12.76 -9.56
N GLN A 62 12.31 11.94 -10.36
CA GLN A 62 11.65 11.15 -11.40
C GLN A 62 11.14 9.86 -10.75
N TYR A 63 9.89 9.51 -11.02
CA TYR A 63 9.25 8.33 -10.46
C TYR A 63 9.07 7.28 -11.56
N SER A 64 9.33 6.02 -11.22
CA SER A 64 9.14 4.90 -12.13
C SER A 64 8.71 3.66 -11.35
N LEU A 65 7.91 2.81 -11.99
CA LEU A 65 7.52 1.54 -11.39
C LEU A 65 8.71 0.58 -11.43
N SER A 66 8.89 -0.20 -10.35
CA SER A 66 9.93 -1.22 -10.29
C SER A 66 9.72 -2.35 -11.28
N SER A 67 8.45 -2.64 -11.57
CA SER A 67 7.99 -3.60 -12.56
C SER A 67 6.72 -3.07 -13.22
N PRO A 68 6.41 -3.49 -14.46
CA PRO A 68 5.13 -3.18 -15.08
C PRO A 68 3.98 -3.62 -14.16
N SER A 69 2.99 -2.73 -13.98
CA SER A 69 1.78 -3.03 -13.22
C SER A 69 0.58 -3.15 -14.15
N GLU A 70 -0.27 -4.14 -13.89
CA GLU A 70 -1.57 -4.29 -14.55
C GLU A 70 -2.55 -3.19 -14.13
N TYR A 71 -2.40 -2.70 -12.89
CA TYR A 71 -3.36 -1.80 -12.24
C TYR A 71 -2.90 -0.35 -12.21
N PHE A 72 -1.60 -0.08 -12.28
CA PHE A 72 -1.07 1.26 -12.11
C PHE A 72 -0.14 1.69 -13.23
N GLU A 73 -0.17 3.00 -13.51
CA GLU A 73 0.82 3.67 -14.33
C GLU A 73 1.27 4.97 -13.66
N ILE A 74 2.47 5.42 -14.00
CA ILE A 74 3.02 6.68 -13.48
C ILE A 74 3.14 7.67 -14.62
N ASP A 75 2.50 8.81 -14.44
CA ASP A 75 2.60 10.01 -15.27
C ASP A 75 3.15 11.13 -14.37
N SER A 76 4.47 11.10 -14.19
CA SER A 76 5.23 11.77 -13.12
C SER A 76 4.73 13.19 -12.77
N PRO A 77 4.37 13.48 -11.49
CA PRO A 77 4.46 12.64 -10.29
C PRO A 77 3.16 11.87 -9.96
N ILE A 78 2.23 11.76 -10.90
CA ILE A 78 0.90 11.22 -10.65
C ILE A 78 0.90 9.70 -10.87
N LEU A 79 0.55 8.96 -9.82
CA LEU A 79 0.24 7.54 -9.90
C LEU A 79 -1.24 7.40 -10.28
N LYS A 80 -1.54 6.80 -11.43
CA LYS A 80 -2.91 6.60 -11.93
C LYS A 80 -3.29 5.14 -11.92
N PHE A 81 -4.55 4.86 -11.60
CA PHE A 81 -5.14 3.55 -11.78
C PHE A 81 -5.54 3.35 -13.25
N ARG A 82 -5.26 2.17 -13.81
CA ARG A 82 -5.42 1.89 -15.24
C ARG A 82 -6.80 1.39 -15.63
N LEU A 83 -7.48 0.68 -14.72
CA LEU A 83 -8.79 0.13 -15.02
C LEU A 83 -9.86 1.23 -14.92
N LEU A 84 -10.90 1.10 -15.72
CA LEU A 84 -12.03 2.04 -15.73
C LEU A 84 -12.76 2.05 -14.38
N GLU A 85 -12.85 0.90 -13.74
CA GLU A 85 -13.58 0.71 -12.49
C GLU A 85 -12.72 -0.03 -11.48
N LEU A 86 -12.85 0.38 -10.22
CA LEU A 86 -12.24 -0.28 -9.08
C LEU A 86 -13.29 -1.22 -8.46
N ASP A 87 -13.38 -2.44 -8.99
CA ASP A 87 -14.24 -3.52 -8.48
C ASP A 87 -13.40 -4.45 -7.60
N ARG A 88 -13.75 -4.54 -6.32
CA ARG A 88 -12.98 -5.32 -5.35
C ARG A 88 -13.16 -6.83 -5.58
N GLU A 89 -14.35 -7.28 -5.97
CA GLU A 89 -14.62 -8.70 -6.25
C GLU A 89 -13.86 -9.19 -7.47
N GLN A 90 -13.72 -8.33 -8.49
CA GLN A 90 -12.92 -8.64 -9.67
C GLN A 90 -11.44 -8.73 -9.33
N ILE A 91 -10.91 -7.79 -8.53
CA ILE A 91 -9.47 -7.69 -8.24
C ILE A 91 -9.00 -8.76 -7.26
N CYS A 92 -9.68 -8.88 -6.10
CA CYS A 92 -9.21 -9.74 -5.01
C CYS A 92 -9.78 -11.15 -5.04
N HIS A 93 -10.64 -11.45 -6.03
CA HIS A 93 -11.35 -12.71 -6.17
C HIS A 93 -12.24 -13.03 -4.95
N LYS A 94 -13.24 -13.90 -5.14
CA LYS A 94 -14.21 -14.28 -4.11
C LYS A 94 -13.65 -15.13 -2.95
N ASN A 95 -12.34 -15.20 -2.73
CA ASN A 95 -11.78 -15.94 -1.59
C ASN A 95 -11.82 -15.11 -0.29
N PHE A 96 -13.03 -14.64 0.03
CA PHE A 96 -13.42 -13.96 1.26
C PHE A 96 -13.07 -14.72 2.56
N PHE A 97 -12.79 -16.02 2.45
CA PHE A 97 -12.59 -16.87 3.62
C PHE A 97 -11.16 -16.79 4.20
N ASN A 98 -10.17 -16.34 3.43
CA ASN A 98 -8.77 -16.31 3.87
C ASN A 98 -8.15 -14.90 3.86
N ASP A 99 -8.61 -14.00 2.97
CA ASP A 99 -8.03 -12.67 2.84
C ASP A 99 -8.88 -11.65 3.60
N HIS A 100 -8.36 -11.17 4.73
CA HIS A 100 -9.01 -10.16 5.57
C HIS A 100 -8.87 -8.74 4.99
N GLU A 101 -8.07 -8.57 3.94
CA GLU A 101 -7.75 -7.27 3.35
C GLU A 101 -7.54 -7.42 1.83
N CYS A 102 -8.33 -6.71 1.03
CA CYS A 102 -8.10 -6.58 -0.40
C CYS A 102 -7.12 -5.43 -0.63
N SER A 103 -5.91 -5.72 -1.11
CA SER A 103 -4.91 -4.68 -1.37
C SER A 103 -4.08 -4.93 -2.61
N LEU A 104 -3.68 -3.84 -3.25
CA LEU A 104 -2.71 -3.82 -4.34
C LEU A 104 -1.43 -3.16 -3.85
N GLN A 105 -0.28 -3.75 -4.18
CA GLN A 105 1.03 -3.25 -3.75
C GLN A 105 1.94 -3.08 -4.94
N LEU A 106 2.72 -2.00 -4.93
CA LEU A 106 3.78 -1.78 -5.89
C LEU A 106 4.96 -1.05 -5.25
N GLN A 107 6.12 -1.23 -5.87
CA GLN A 107 7.33 -0.49 -5.51
C GLN A 107 7.60 0.56 -6.58
N ILE A 108 7.84 1.79 -6.14
CA ILE A 108 8.17 2.93 -6.99
C ILE A 108 9.62 3.31 -6.70
N PHE A 109 10.42 3.34 -7.76
CA PHE A 109 11.78 3.83 -7.75
C PHE A 109 11.82 5.32 -8.05
N THR A 110 12.68 6.03 -7.34
CA THR A 110 13.13 7.34 -7.79
C THR A 110 14.49 7.22 -8.48
N GLN A 111 14.93 8.28 -9.16
CA GLN A 111 16.30 8.37 -9.69
C GLN A 111 17.40 8.31 -8.61
N THR A 112 17.03 8.50 -7.34
CA THR A 112 17.90 8.37 -6.17
C THR A 112 17.78 6.96 -5.57
N SER A 113 18.60 6.61 -4.58
CA SER A 113 18.48 5.33 -3.84
C SER A 113 17.25 5.28 -2.90
N PHE A 114 16.19 6.00 -3.25
CA PHE A 114 14.96 6.10 -2.49
C PHE A 114 13.84 5.27 -3.14
N PHE A 115 13.15 4.51 -2.30
CA PHE A 115 12.15 3.54 -2.70
C PHE A 115 10.84 3.84 -1.99
N ILE A 116 9.73 3.82 -2.72
CA ILE A 116 8.40 3.94 -2.14
C ILE A 116 7.71 2.58 -2.23
N LEU A 117 7.27 2.05 -1.10
CA LEU A 117 6.38 0.90 -1.04
C LEU A 117 4.96 1.44 -0.93
N PHE A 118 4.24 1.46 -2.05
CA PHE A 118 2.87 1.95 -2.12
C PHE A 118 1.90 0.77 -1.98
N LYS A 119 0.92 0.92 -1.08
CA LYS A 119 -0.14 -0.04 -0.82
C LYS A 119 -1.49 0.65 -0.93
N LEU A 120 -2.32 0.22 -1.86
CA LEU A 120 -3.72 0.59 -1.96
C LEU A 120 -4.57 -0.47 -1.27
N ILE A 121 -5.35 -0.09 -0.27
CA ILE A 121 -6.34 -0.94 0.39
C ILE A 121 -7.72 -0.56 -0.16
N ILE A 122 -8.42 -1.55 -0.70
CA ILE A 122 -9.74 -1.38 -1.31
C ILE A 122 -10.79 -1.79 -0.26
N LEU A 123 -11.60 -0.83 0.15
CA LEU A 123 -12.68 -1.00 1.12
C LEU A 123 -13.93 -1.51 0.41
N ASP A 124 -14.52 -2.53 1.01
CA ASP A 124 -15.76 -3.17 0.58
C ASP A 124 -16.98 -2.23 0.71
N ILE A 125 -17.85 -2.30 -0.28
CA ILE A 125 -19.18 -1.72 -0.29
C ILE A 125 -20.16 -2.88 -0.46
N ASN A 126 -21.28 -2.85 0.29
CA ASN A 126 -22.33 -3.86 0.16
C ASN A 126 -23.19 -3.60 -1.09
N ASP A 127 -22.65 -3.82 -2.29
CA ASP A 127 -23.32 -3.69 -3.58
C ASP A 127 -23.73 -5.05 -4.19
N TRP A 128 -23.17 -6.15 -3.71
CA TRP A 128 -23.63 -7.51 -4.02
C TRP A 128 -24.84 -7.92 -3.20
N LYS A 129 -25.86 -8.45 -3.88
CA LYS A 129 -27.01 -9.08 -3.22
C LYS A 129 -26.76 -10.58 -3.06
N PRO A 130 -27.10 -11.17 -1.90
CA PRO A 130 -27.04 -12.62 -1.75
C PRO A 130 -27.99 -13.26 -2.77
N TYR A 131 -27.49 -14.30 -3.45
CA TYR A 131 -28.30 -15.12 -4.34
C TYR A 131 -28.22 -16.57 -3.88
N PHE A 132 -29.34 -17.26 -3.94
CA PHE A 132 -29.35 -18.70 -3.79
C PHE A 132 -28.93 -19.33 -5.11
N LYS A 133 -28.14 -20.40 -5.05
CA LYS A 133 -27.77 -21.16 -6.24
C LYS A 133 -29.00 -21.81 -6.89
N ASP A 134 -29.94 -22.22 -6.05
CA ASP A 134 -31.19 -22.84 -6.44
C ASP A 134 -32.34 -21.90 -6.08
N ASP A 135 -33.28 -21.71 -7.01
CA ASP A 135 -34.46 -20.86 -6.78
C ASP A 135 -35.48 -21.53 -5.84
N HIS A 136 -35.24 -22.78 -5.45
CA HIS A 136 -36.17 -23.63 -4.71
C HIS A 136 -35.37 -24.39 -3.63
N ILE A 137 -35.97 -24.50 -2.44
CA ILE A 137 -35.41 -25.29 -1.34
C ILE A 137 -36.46 -26.35 -0.98
N ASP A 138 -36.17 -27.61 -1.27
CA ASP A 138 -37.04 -28.74 -0.87
C ASP A 138 -36.80 -29.09 0.60
N ILE A 139 -37.74 -28.69 1.47
CA ILE A 139 -37.72 -29.03 2.89
C ILE A 139 -38.62 -30.23 3.13
N ASN A 140 -38.04 -31.38 3.49
CA ASN A 140 -38.79 -32.57 3.86
C ASN A 140 -38.85 -32.69 5.39
N ILE A 141 -40.01 -32.40 5.98
CA ILE A 141 -40.25 -32.49 7.43
C ILE A 141 -40.78 -33.89 7.75
N ARG A 142 -40.08 -34.60 8.63
CA ARG A 142 -40.51 -35.89 9.20
C ARG A 142 -41.17 -35.71 10.55
#